data_AF-A0A7Y3ES96-F1
#
_entry.id   AF-A0A7Y3ES96-F1
#
_cell.length_a   1.000
_cell.length_b   1.000
_cell.length_c   1.000
_cell.angle_alpha   90.00
_cell.angle_beta   90.00
_cell.angle_gamma   90.00
#
_symmetry.space_group_name_H-M   'P 1'
#
loop_
_entity.id
_entity.type
_entity.pdbx_description
1 polymer ?
#
loop_
_entity_poly.entity_id
_entity_poly.type
_entity_poly.pdbx_seq_one_letter_code
_entity_poly.pdbx_strand_id
1 'polypeptide(L)'
;MRHILTRTLILLFISGLTLPVCSQDHSIAREWNEIILTGVRNDFARPTVHARNLWHSSIMMYDIWAVFDETADPFFLGNTTGDYFCPFDGFTYNGDKEEAIEEAISFAIYR
;
A
#
# COMPACT_ATOMS: atom_id res chain seq x y z
N MET A 1 -6.90 53.64 13.45
CA MET A 1 -7.43 52.63 12.50
C MET A 1 -6.35 51.84 11.76
N ARG A 2 -5.31 52.47 11.17
CA ARG A 2 -4.22 51.78 10.46
C ARG A 2 -3.56 50.64 11.25
N HIS A 3 -3.13 50.88 12.50
CA HIS A 3 -2.47 49.86 13.33
C HIS A 3 -3.37 48.68 13.72
N ILE A 4 -4.70 48.88 13.78
CA ILE A 4 -5.66 47.81 14.03
C ILE A 4 -5.73 46.93 12.78
N LEU A 5 -5.90 47.52 11.60
CA LEU A 5 -5.94 46.81 10.32
C LEU A 5 -4.67 45.98 10.05
N THR A 6 -3.49 46.52 10.37
CA THR A 6 -2.21 45.79 10.22
C THR A 6 -2.12 44.60 11.16
N ARG A 7 -2.60 44.74 12.41
CA ARG A 7 -2.62 43.63 13.38
C ARG A 7 -3.61 42.53 12.97
N THR A 8 -4.78 42.89 12.45
CA THR A 8 -5.74 41.90 11.93
C THR A 8 -5.17 41.16 10.73
N LEU A 9 -4.49 41.85 9.81
CA LEU A 9 -3.82 41.24 8.65
C LEU A 9 -2.69 40.27 9.07
N ILE A 10 -1.90 40.63 10.08
CA ILE A 10 -0.84 39.76 10.61
C ILE A 10 -1.44 38.51 11.27
N LEU A 11 -2.51 38.66 12.06
CA LEU A 11 -3.21 37.52 12.67
C LEU A 11 -3.82 36.58 11.62
N LEU A 12 -4.37 37.14 10.54
CA LEU A 12 -4.92 36.35 9.43
C LEU A 12 -3.82 35.60 8.65
N PHE A 13 -2.65 36.24 8.47
CA PHE A 13 -1.49 35.62 7.81
C PHE A 13 -0.90 34.48 8.65
N ILE A 14 -0.78 34.66 9.97
CA ILE A 14 -0.28 33.60 10.88
C ILE A 14 -1.27 32.43 10.96
N SER A 15 -2.58 32.70 10.94
CA SER A 15 -3.62 31.66 10.90
C SER A 15 -3.61 30.85 9.59
N GLY A 16 -3.14 31.43 8.48
CA GLY A 16 -3.02 30.72 7.19
C GLY A 16 -1.81 29.79 7.11
N LEU A 17 -0.78 30.00 7.96
CA LEU A 17 0.44 29.19 7.98
C LEU A 17 0.31 27.85 8.71
N THR A 18 -0.77 27.63 9.47
CA THR A 18 -0.97 26.44 10.31
C THR A 18 -1.92 25.41 9.70
N LEU A 19 -2.11 25.42 8.38
CA LEU A 19 -2.83 24.32 7.73
C LEU A 19 -2.00 23.04 7.93
N PRO A 20 -2.56 21.99 8.54
CA PRO A 20 -1.88 20.71 8.59
C PRO A 20 -1.70 20.25 7.14
N VAL A 21 -0.45 20.10 6.72
CA VAL A 21 -0.12 19.34 5.51
C VAL A 21 -0.45 17.89 5.86
N CYS A 22 -1.65 17.43 5.49
CA CYS A 22 -1.91 16.00 5.44
C CYS A 22 -1.01 15.41 4.35
N SER A 23 0.05 14.72 4.74
CA SER A 23 0.59 13.68 3.88
C SER A 23 -0.53 12.67 3.67
N GLN A 24 -0.75 12.22 2.44
CA GLN A 24 -1.66 11.10 2.21
C GLN A 24 -1.13 9.90 2.98
N ASP A 25 -2.02 9.22 3.71
CA ASP A 25 -1.70 7.92 4.29
C ASP A 25 -1.33 6.97 3.14
N HIS A 26 -0.23 6.25 3.33
CA HIS A 26 0.21 5.27 2.35
C HIS A 26 -0.66 4.03 2.45
N SER A 27 -0.95 3.40 1.31
CA SER A 27 -1.57 2.07 1.35
C SER A 27 -0.64 1.07 2.03
N ILE A 28 -1.21 0.04 2.66
CA ILE A 28 -0.44 -1.04 3.26
C ILE A 28 0.56 -1.68 2.29
N ALA A 29 0.20 -1.77 1.00
CA ALA A 29 1.06 -2.31 -0.04
C ALA A 29 2.30 -1.43 -0.28
N ARG A 30 2.14 -0.10 -0.19
CA ARG A 30 3.25 0.86 -0.24
C ARG A 30 4.15 0.70 0.98
N GLU A 31 3.59 0.55 2.17
CA GLU A 31 4.38 0.36 3.40
C GLU A 31 5.22 -0.92 3.34
N TRP A 32 4.63 -2.05 2.97
CA TRP A 32 5.37 -3.30 2.79
C TRP A 32 6.44 -3.19 1.72
N ASN A 33 6.17 -2.51 0.61
CA ASN A 33 7.18 -2.28 -0.42
C ASN A 33 8.37 -1.47 0.13
N GLU A 34 8.14 -0.45 0.95
CA GLU A 34 9.24 0.29 1.59
C GLU A 34 10.03 -0.54 2.60
N ILE A 35 9.38 -1.45 3.33
CA ILE A 35 10.06 -2.40 4.22
C ILE A 35 10.98 -3.33 3.39
N ILE A 36 10.47 -3.89 2.28
CA ILE A 36 11.25 -4.76 1.40
C ILE A 36 12.42 -4.00 0.76
N LEU A 37 12.19 -2.80 0.25
CA LEU A 37 13.24 -1.95 -0.32
C LEU A 37 14.29 -1.55 0.73
N THR A 38 13.88 -1.35 1.98
CA THR A 38 14.81 -1.14 3.09
C THR A 38 15.67 -2.38 3.32
N GLY A 39 15.10 -3.58 3.24
CA GLY A 39 15.86 -4.83 3.23
C GLY A 39 16.90 -4.89 2.10
N VAL A 40 16.49 -4.57 0.87
CA VAL A 40 17.39 -4.53 -0.30
C VAL A 40 18.56 -3.56 -0.11
N ARG A 41 18.30 -2.35 0.42
CA ARG A 41 19.35 -1.34 0.67
C ARG A 41 20.37 -1.77 1.71
N ASN A 42 19.99 -2.66 2.62
CA ASN A 42 20.81 -3.13 3.73
C ASN A 42 21.42 -4.54 3.51
N ASP A 43 21.16 -5.18 2.38
CA ASP A 43 21.71 -6.49 2.01
C ASP A 43 22.79 -6.38 0.92
N PHE A 44 23.49 -7.47 0.63
CA PHE A 44 24.48 -7.55 -0.44
C PHE A 44 23.85 -7.30 -1.81
N ALA A 45 24.67 -6.80 -2.74
CA ALA A 45 24.28 -6.62 -4.14
C ALA A 45 24.03 -7.98 -4.83
N ARG A 46 22.76 -8.41 -4.84
CA ARG A 46 22.29 -9.65 -5.48
C ARG A 46 21.07 -9.38 -6.37
N PRO A 47 21.26 -8.75 -7.55
CA PRO A 47 20.14 -8.21 -8.33
C PRO A 47 19.06 -9.22 -8.67
N THR A 48 19.43 -10.45 -9.01
CA THR A 48 18.48 -11.51 -9.39
C THR A 48 17.67 -12.05 -8.20
N VAL A 49 18.24 -12.01 -6.98
CA VAL A 49 17.54 -12.40 -5.75
C VAL A 49 16.56 -11.31 -5.35
N HIS A 50 17.01 -10.06 -5.34
CA HIS A 50 16.17 -8.90 -5.00
C HIS A 50 15.00 -8.73 -5.98
N ALA A 51 15.25 -8.87 -7.28
CA ALA A 51 14.19 -8.80 -8.29
C ALA A 51 13.14 -9.91 -8.10
N ARG A 52 13.56 -11.13 -7.75
CA ARG A 52 12.63 -12.25 -7.50
C ARG A 52 11.80 -12.02 -6.25
N ASN A 53 12.43 -11.55 -5.16
CA ASN A 53 11.72 -11.25 -3.91
C ASN A 53 10.69 -10.14 -4.13
N LEU A 54 11.07 -9.06 -4.81
CA LEU A 54 10.15 -7.99 -5.18
C LEU A 54 8.99 -8.50 -6.03
N TRP A 55 9.27 -9.33 -7.04
CA TRP A 55 8.21 -9.91 -7.88
C TRP A 55 7.24 -10.77 -7.06
N HIS A 56 7.74 -11.67 -6.20
CA HIS A 56 6.89 -12.51 -5.34
C HIS A 56 6.02 -11.68 -4.40
N SER A 57 6.59 -10.68 -3.73
CA SER A 57 5.83 -9.83 -2.83
C SER A 57 4.79 -8.99 -3.58
N SER A 58 5.15 -8.41 -4.73
CA SER A 58 4.22 -7.61 -5.52
C SER A 58 3.07 -8.43 -6.08
N ILE A 59 3.32 -9.64 -6.61
CA ILE A 59 2.25 -10.47 -7.18
C ILE A 59 1.32 -11.00 -6.10
N MET A 60 1.84 -11.31 -4.91
CA MET A 60 1.03 -11.72 -3.77
C MET A 60 0.09 -10.59 -3.30
N MET A 61 0.59 -9.36 -3.18
CA MET A 61 -0.25 -8.20 -2.84
C MET A 61 -1.30 -7.93 -3.92
N TYR A 62 -0.93 -8.07 -5.20
CA TYR A 62 -1.85 -7.87 -6.32
C TYR A 62 -2.99 -8.90 -6.31
N ASP A 63 -2.67 -10.19 -6.21
CA ASP A 63 -3.69 -11.25 -6.19
C ASP A 63 -4.65 -11.10 -5.02
N ILE A 64 -4.14 -10.74 -3.84
CA ILE A 64 -4.98 -10.48 -2.66
C ILE A 64 -5.91 -9.31 -2.93
N TRP A 65 -5.43 -8.18 -3.45
CA TRP A 65 -6.30 -7.06 -3.77
C TRP A 65 -7.31 -7.39 -4.87
N ALA A 66 -6.88 -8.11 -5.91
CA ALA A 66 -7.67 -8.44 -7.08
C ALA A 66 -8.90 -9.29 -6.73
N VAL A 67 -8.80 -10.21 -5.75
CA VAL A 67 -9.96 -11.04 -5.36
C VAL A 67 -11.06 -10.26 -4.63
N PHE A 68 -10.80 -9.01 -4.20
CA PHE A 68 -11.84 -8.11 -3.69
C PHE A 68 -12.36 -7.13 -4.75
N ASP A 69 -11.71 -7.01 -5.91
CA ASP A 69 -12.12 -6.11 -6.98
C ASP A 69 -13.07 -6.83 -7.97
N GLU A 70 -14.09 -6.12 -8.45
CA GLU A 70 -15.09 -6.73 -9.35
C GLU A 70 -14.58 -6.90 -10.79
N THR A 71 -13.50 -6.20 -11.16
CA THR A 71 -13.01 -6.08 -12.53
C THR A 71 -11.62 -6.65 -12.73
N ALA A 72 -10.82 -6.73 -11.66
CA ALA A 72 -9.48 -7.29 -11.71
C ALA A 72 -9.50 -8.80 -11.87
N ASP A 73 -8.47 -9.33 -12.56
CA ASP A 73 -8.24 -10.76 -12.71
C ASP A 73 -6.95 -11.11 -11.95
N PRO A 74 -7.00 -11.96 -10.90
CA PRO A 74 -5.81 -12.38 -10.18
C PRO A 74 -4.81 -13.09 -11.11
N PHE A 75 -3.52 -12.98 -10.86
CA PHE A 75 -2.54 -13.65 -11.71
C PHE A 75 -2.42 -15.15 -11.40
N PHE A 76 -2.45 -15.54 -10.13
CA PHE A 76 -2.43 -16.94 -9.71
C PHE A 76 -3.80 -17.42 -9.25
N LEU A 77 -4.43 -16.77 -8.28
CA LEU A 77 -5.63 -17.30 -7.62
C LEU A 77 -6.76 -17.62 -8.62
N GLY A 78 -7.11 -18.91 -8.75
CA GLY A 78 -8.15 -19.38 -9.68
C GLY A 78 -7.67 -19.53 -11.12
N ASN A 79 -6.42 -19.21 -11.41
CA ASN A 79 -5.84 -19.17 -12.75
C ASN A 79 -4.70 -20.18 -12.94
N THR A 80 -4.37 -20.42 -14.21
CA THR A 80 -3.25 -21.28 -14.61
C THR A 80 -2.12 -20.44 -15.16
N THR A 81 -0.93 -20.57 -14.56
CA THR A 81 0.28 -19.87 -14.97
C THR A 81 1.31 -20.90 -15.44
N GLY A 82 1.50 -20.99 -16.76
CA GLY A 82 2.29 -22.05 -17.37
C GLY A 82 1.64 -23.42 -17.13
N ASP A 83 2.36 -24.32 -16.46
CA ASP A 83 1.87 -25.67 -16.14
C ASP A 83 1.30 -25.78 -14.71
N TYR A 84 1.21 -24.65 -13.99
CA TYR A 84 0.73 -24.62 -12.61
C TYR A 84 -0.67 -23.99 -12.53
N PHE A 85 -1.63 -24.77 -12.04
CA PHE A 85 -2.97 -24.28 -11.68
C PHE A 85 -3.02 -23.94 -10.19
N CYS A 86 -3.41 -22.72 -9.82
CA CYS A 86 -3.60 -22.35 -8.42
C CYS A 86 -5.10 -22.44 -8.08
N PRO A 87 -5.54 -23.49 -7.35
CA PRO A 87 -6.93 -23.60 -6.96
C PRO A 87 -7.30 -22.46 -6.00
N PHE A 88 -8.48 -21.89 -6.21
CA PHE A 88 -9.05 -20.86 -5.35
C PHE A 88 -10.56 -21.06 -5.29
N ASP A 89 -11.05 -21.46 -4.11
CA ASP A 89 -12.47 -21.74 -3.88
C ASP A 89 -13.26 -20.48 -3.48
N GLY A 90 -12.63 -19.31 -3.55
CA GLY A 90 -13.15 -18.06 -3.02
C GLY A 90 -12.99 -17.94 -1.51
N PHE A 91 -13.54 -16.87 -0.96
CA PHE A 91 -13.51 -16.58 0.47
C PHE A 91 -14.70 -15.69 0.85
N THR A 92 -14.92 -15.56 2.15
CA THR A 92 -15.88 -14.61 2.72
C THR A 92 -15.18 -13.80 3.79
N TYR A 93 -15.42 -12.49 3.83
CA TYR A 93 -14.93 -11.61 4.89
C TYR A 93 -16.11 -10.90 5.55
N ASN A 94 -15.90 -10.45 6.78
CA ASN A 94 -16.86 -9.64 7.53
C ASN A 94 -16.25 -8.27 7.77
N GLY A 95 -17.08 -7.23 7.83
CA GLY A 95 -16.61 -5.87 8.15
C GLY A 95 -16.19 -5.07 6.92
N ASP A 96 -15.21 -4.20 7.12
CA ASP A 96 -14.75 -3.27 6.09
C ASP A 96 -13.85 -3.97 5.06
N LYS A 97 -14.04 -3.62 3.78
CA LYS A 97 -13.29 -4.20 2.66
C LYS A 97 -11.80 -3.82 2.73
N GLU A 98 -11.50 -2.57 3.04
CA GLU A 98 -10.12 -2.08 3.08
C GLU A 98 -9.38 -2.73 4.24
N GLU A 99 -9.99 -2.79 5.43
CA GLU A 99 -9.40 -3.47 6.59
C GLU A 99 -9.10 -4.96 6.29
N ALA A 100 -10.00 -5.66 5.60
CA ALA A 100 -9.80 -7.06 5.22
C ALA A 100 -8.65 -7.23 4.20
N ILE A 101 -8.52 -6.31 3.24
CA ILE A 101 -7.39 -6.28 2.30
C ILE A 101 -6.09 -6.01 3.05
N GLU A 102 -6.10 -5.06 3.99
CA GLU A 102 -4.92 -4.69 4.77
C GLU A 102 -4.42 -5.82 5.66
N GLU A 103 -5.33 -6.51 6.32
CA GLU A 103 -5.03 -7.71 7.11
C GLU A 103 -4.46 -8.82 6.23
N ALA A 104 -5.12 -9.12 5.11
CA ALA A 104 -4.70 -10.19 4.20
C ALA A 104 -3.31 -9.93 3.60
N ILE A 105 -3.06 -8.71 3.11
CA ILE A 105 -1.74 -8.30 2.60
C ILE A 105 -0.68 -8.44 3.69
N SER A 106 -0.97 -7.93 4.90
CA SER A 106 0.00 -7.93 5.99
C SER A 106 0.34 -9.33 6.47
N PHE A 107 -0.66 -10.21 6.57
CA PHE A 107 -0.44 -11.61 6.91
C PHE A 107 0.41 -12.32 5.86
N ALA A 108 0.10 -12.11 4.57
CA ALA A 108 0.75 -12.79 3.48
C ALA A 108 2.23 -12.39 3.33
N ILE A 109 2.55 -11.09 3.48
CA ILE A 109 3.93 -10.60 3.37
C ILE A 109 4.76 -10.92 4.63
N TYR A 110 4.15 -10.99 5.81
CA TYR A 110 4.85 -11.31 7.04
C TYR A 110 5.32 -12.78 7.13
N ARG A 111 4.62 -13.71 6.44
CA ARG A 111 4.83 -15.16 6.58
C ARG A 111 5.87 -15.73 5.61
#